data_AF-A0A0Q5VSY7-F1
#
_entry.id   AF-A0A0Q5VSY7-F1
#
_cell.length_a   1.000
_cell.length_b   1.000
_cell.length_c   1.000
_cell.angle_alpha   90.00
_cell.angle_beta   90.00
_cell.angle_gamma   90.00
#
_symmetry.space_group_name_H-M   'P 1'
#
loop_
_entity.id
_entity.type
_entity.pdbx_description
1 polymer ?
#
loop_
_entity_poly.entity_id
_entity_poly.type
_entity_poly.pdbx_seq_one_letter_code
_entity_poly.pdbx_strand_id
1 'polypeptide(L)'
;MKKQELQALRETHRRWLAKLEILDRPWLVLGSAPNPTLPSDIVAHCARMDVNNAGKTANMLGLPAADLTFRKRKKSWEEHPDVRTRGLLWLHTRPLWVMHLKLLMKPSVRYRSLMRATKEEREAIVEHMCGGMPKDIGETGHVTNGVAALCYALFMGVPSVTLAGFSLTVMGHSYNENGNTRRQIAEDAYVLSKLRERPDVFTTEEGLSASIGIRHVSRLEDIRDASMTDREA
;
A
#
# COMPACT_ATOMS: atom_id res chain seq x y z
N MET A 1 2.07 14.54 -15.56
CA MET A 1 1.84 15.58 -14.53
C MET A 1 3.13 16.36 -14.35
N LYS A 2 3.10 17.69 -14.23
CA LYS A 2 4.33 18.50 -14.10
C LYS A 2 4.97 18.27 -12.73
N LYS A 3 6.30 18.41 -12.62
CA LYS A 3 7.05 18.22 -11.35
C LYS A 3 6.50 19.08 -10.21
N GLN A 4 6.12 20.33 -10.50
CA GLN A 4 5.52 21.25 -9.52
C GLN A 4 4.16 20.77 -9.01
N GLU A 5 3.30 20.24 -9.90
CA GLU A 5 1.99 19.68 -9.53
C GLU A 5 2.16 18.44 -8.63
N LEU A 6 3.15 17.59 -8.94
CA LEU A 6 3.47 16.41 -8.14
C LEU A 6 4.01 16.80 -6.75
N GLN A 7 4.83 17.85 -6.63
CA GLN A 7 5.28 18.37 -5.34
C GLN A 7 4.11 18.96 -4.53
N ALA A 8 3.22 19.72 -5.15
CA ALA A 8 2.04 20.26 -4.48
C ALA A 8 1.08 19.16 -4.00
N LEU A 9 0.92 18.09 -4.80
CA LEU A 9 0.21 16.88 -4.41
C LEU A 9 0.87 16.24 -3.17
N ARG A 10 2.19 16.05 -3.21
CA ARG A 10 2.96 15.49 -2.09
C ARG A 10 2.73 16.27 -0.80
N GLU A 11 2.85 17.58 -0.86
CA GLU A 11 2.71 18.44 0.32
C GLU A 11 1.29 18.43 0.89
N THR A 12 0.28 18.38 0.02
CA THR A 12 -1.12 18.26 0.44
C THR A 12 -1.38 16.94 1.16
N HIS A 13 -0.87 15.84 0.61
CA HIS A 13 -1.02 14.52 1.22
C HIS A 13 -0.21 14.39 2.51
N ARG A 14 1.02 14.93 2.57
CA ARG A 14 1.84 14.94 3.78
C ARG A 14 1.15 15.71 4.91
N ARG A 15 0.63 16.92 4.65
CA ARG A 15 -0.14 17.67 5.68
C ARG A 15 -1.36 16.90 6.19
N TRP A 16 -2.00 16.11 5.34
CA TRP A 16 -3.08 15.23 5.77
C TRP A 16 -2.60 14.06 6.62
N LEU A 17 -1.54 13.37 6.19
CA LEU A 17 -0.95 12.25 6.93
C LEU A 17 -0.32 12.67 8.26
N ALA A 18 0.21 13.90 8.36
CA ALA A 18 0.70 14.48 9.61
C ALA A 18 -0.40 14.58 10.66
N LYS A 19 -1.64 14.94 10.27
CA LYS A 19 -2.81 14.95 11.16
C LYS A 19 -3.24 13.55 11.63
N LEU A 20 -2.75 12.50 10.95
CA LEU A 20 -2.92 11.11 11.35
C LEU A 20 -1.73 10.59 12.16
N GLU A 21 -0.68 11.39 12.35
CA GLU A 21 0.51 11.07 13.17
C GLU A 21 1.21 9.78 12.71
N ILE A 22 1.25 9.55 11.39
CA ILE A 22 1.81 8.33 10.80
C ILE A 22 3.00 8.57 9.88
N LEU A 23 3.33 9.82 9.56
CA LEU A 23 4.42 10.12 8.62
C LEU A 23 5.81 9.73 9.13
N ASP A 24 6.05 9.91 10.43
CA ASP A 24 7.36 9.69 11.05
C ASP A 24 7.52 8.26 11.57
N ARG A 25 6.57 7.37 11.25
CA ARG A 25 6.58 5.95 11.62
C ARG A 25 6.89 5.10 10.38
N PRO A 26 7.63 3.99 10.51
CA PRO A 26 7.69 2.95 9.48
C PRO A 26 6.29 2.49 9.07
N TRP A 27 6.08 2.14 7.81
CA TRP A 27 4.78 1.68 7.30
C TRP A 27 4.78 0.18 7.05
N LEU A 28 3.71 -0.49 7.47
CA LEU A 28 3.41 -1.86 7.10
C LEU A 28 2.27 -1.84 6.08
N VAL A 29 2.58 -2.17 4.83
CA VAL A 29 1.57 -2.25 3.76
C VAL A 29 1.00 -3.67 3.75
N LEU A 30 -0.28 -3.79 4.09
CA LEU A 30 -0.99 -5.05 4.07
C LEU A 30 -1.71 -5.24 2.74
N GLY A 31 -1.21 -6.21 1.98
CA GLY A 31 -1.79 -6.70 0.74
C GLY A 31 -2.92 -7.71 0.99
N SER A 32 -3.29 -8.40 -0.08
CA SER A 32 -4.47 -9.28 -0.08
C SER A 32 -4.14 -10.75 -0.31
N ALA A 33 -2.85 -11.13 -0.30
CA ALA A 33 -2.48 -12.54 -0.37
C ALA A 33 -3.03 -13.31 0.85
N PRO A 34 -3.36 -14.60 0.70
CA PRO A 34 -3.76 -15.46 1.82
C PRO A 34 -2.63 -15.60 2.83
N ASN A 35 -3.00 -15.73 4.11
CA ASN A 35 -2.09 -16.01 5.24
C ASN A 35 -0.87 -15.07 5.29
N PRO A 36 -1.07 -13.76 5.42
CA PRO A 36 0.03 -12.81 5.48
C PRO A 36 0.93 -13.09 6.69
N THR A 37 2.25 -13.00 6.50
CA THR A 37 3.21 -13.13 7.59
C THR A 37 3.30 -11.80 8.33
N LEU A 38 2.85 -11.77 9.59
CA LEU A 38 2.70 -10.55 10.38
C LEU A 38 3.36 -10.66 11.76
N PRO A 39 4.68 -10.43 11.86
CA PRO A 39 5.38 -10.38 13.14
C PRO A 39 4.81 -9.30 14.05
N SER A 40 4.51 -9.66 15.30
CA SER A 40 3.76 -8.80 16.24
C SER A 40 4.47 -7.49 16.60
N ASP A 41 5.79 -7.53 16.68
CA ASP A 41 6.68 -6.40 16.95
C ASP A 41 6.69 -5.39 15.78
N ILE A 42 6.77 -5.89 14.53
CA ILE A 42 6.64 -5.06 13.32
C ILE A 42 5.25 -4.42 13.28
N VAL A 43 4.19 -5.19 13.50
CA VAL A 43 2.80 -4.68 13.50
C VAL A 43 2.60 -3.61 14.58
N ALA A 44 3.18 -3.79 15.78
CA ALA A 44 3.06 -2.83 16.87
C ALA A 44 3.82 -1.52 16.60
N HIS A 45 4.97 -1.60 15.93
CA HIS A 45 5.82 -0.44 15.67
C HIS A 45 5.33 0.37 14.46
N CYS A 46 4.97 -0.32 13.38
CA CYS A 46 4.62 0.29 12.10
C CYS A 46 3.21 0.92 12.10
N ALA A 47 3.05 1.99 11.31
CA ALA A 47 1.73 2.44 10.90
C ALA A 47 1.18 1.49 9.83
N ARG A 48 0.00 0.91 10.05
CA ARG A 48 -0.56 -0.09 9.13
C ARG A 48 -1.38 0.57 8.02
N MET A 49 -1.02 0.28 6.77
CA MET A 49 -1.79 0.65 5.57
C MET A 49 -2.45 -0.58 4.93
N ASP A 50 -3.78 -0.65 4.98
CA ASP A 50 -4.55 -1.73 4.35
C ASP A 50 -4.84 -1.39 2.89
N VAL A 51 -4.55 -2.33 1.97
CA VAL A 51 -4.85 -2.17 0.55
C VAL A 51 -6.20 -2.79 0.21
N ASN A 52 -7.13 -1.96 -0.27
CA ASN A 52 -8.50 -2.32 -0.62
C ASN A 52 -9.23 -3.05 0.53
N ASN A 53 -9.49 -4.36 0.37
CA ASN A 53 -10.22 -5.21 1.30
C ASN A 53 -9.26 -6.05 2.17
N ALA A 54 -7.96 -5.76 2.16
CA ALA A 54 -6.98 -6.37 3.07
C ALA A 54 -7.35 -6.20 4.55
N GLY A 55 -8.10 -5.15 4.88
CA GLY A 55 -8.67 -4.94 6.20
C GLY A 55 -9.63 -6.05 6.66
N LYS A 56 -10.19 -6.84 5.73
CA LYS A 56 -10.93 -8.06 6.09
C LYS A 56 -10.00 -9.08 6.76
N THR A 57 -8.77 -9.23 6.24
CA THR A 57 -7.77 -10.15 6.79
C THR A 57 -7.31 -9.65 8.14
N ALA A 58 -7.02 -8.35 8.23
CA ALA A 58 -6.68 -7.72 9.49
C ALA A 58 -7.77 -7.92 10.57
N ASN A 59 -9.04 -7.77 10.20
CA ASN A 59 -10.16 -7.99 11.13
C ASN A 59 -10.23 -9.45 11.60
N MET A 60 -10.06 -10.44 10.70
CA MET A 60 -10.06 -11.87 11.08
C MET A 60 -8.88 -12.21 12.01
N LEU A 61 -7.75 -11.53 11.84
CA LEU A 61 -6.57 -11.66 12.71
C LEU A 61 -6.66 -10.84 14.00
N GLY A 62 -7.80 -10.20 14.28
CA GLY A 62 -8.01 -9.41 15.50
C GLY A 62 -7.21 -8.12 15.58
N LEU A 63 -6.66 -7.63 14.46
CA LEU A 63 -5.86 -6.42 14.45
C LEU A 63 -6.73 -5.17 14.64
N PRO A 64 -6.18 -4.08 15.22
CA PRO A 64 -6.91 -2.83 15.39
C PRO A 64 -7.26 -2.19 14.03
N ALA A 65 -8.04 -1.09 14.09
CA ALA A 65 -8.31 -0.28 12.90
C ALA A 65 -7.01 0.16 12.23
N ALA A 66 -6.98 0.15 10.89
CA ALA A 66 -5.80 0.58 10.15
C ALA A 66 -5.49 2.06 10.41
N ASP A 67 -4.22 2.44 10.33
CA ASP A 67 -3.85 3.86 10.30
C ASP A 67 -4.26 4.50 8.97
N LEU A 68 -4.16 3.75 7.88
CA LEU A 68 -4.51 4.17 6.54
C LEU A 68 -5.16 3.03 5.76
N THR A 69 -6.13 3.33 4.91
CA THR A 69 -6.65 2.39 3.91
C THR A 69 -6.55 3.00 2.53
N PHE A 70 -5.81 2.34 1.64
CA PHE A 70 -5.69 2.71 0.23
C PHE A 70 -6.73 1.94 -0.57
N ARG A 71 -7.79 2.61 -1.05
CA ARG A 71 -8.94 1.94 -1.67
C ARG A 71 -9.20 2.39 -3.11
N LYS A 72 -9.40 1.44 -4.03
CA LYS A 72 -9.86 1.75 -5.41
C LYS A 72 -11.36 1.98 -5.48
N ARG A 73 -11.79 2.92 -6.32
CA ARG A 73 -13.20 3.27 -6.55
C ARG A 73 -14.13 2.07 -6.77
N LYS A 74 -13.71 1.15 -7.64
CA LYS A 74 -14.52 0.03 -8.12
C LYS A 74 -14.53 -1.17 -7.18
N LYS A 75 -13.84 -1.12 -6.04
CA LYS A 75 -13.84 -2.24 -5.09
C LYS A 75 -15.18 -2.28 -4.35
N SER A 76 -15.83 -3.44 -4.43
CA SER A 76 -17.11 -3.72 -3.77
C SER A 76 -16.99 -3.45 -2.29
N TRP A 77 -18.00 -2.75 -1.76
CA TRP A 77 -18.15 -2.53 -0.32
C TRP A 77 -18.83 -3.72 0.34
N GLU A 78 -19.52 -4.55 -0.42
CA GLU A 78 -20.18 -5.77 0.02
C GLU A 78 -19.15 -6.86 0.37
N GLU A 79 -18.01 -6.91 -0.31
CA GLU A 79 -16.89 -7.82 0.01
C GLU A 79 -16.27 -7.57 1.40
N HIS A 80 -16.27 -6.31 1.85
CA HIS A 80 -15.78 -5.88 3.16
C HIS A 80 -16.55 -4.63 3.61
N PRO A 81 -17.73 -4.81 4.22
CA PRO A 81 -18.59 -3.69 4.61
C PRO A 81 -18.05 -2.95 5.84
N ASP A 82 -17.33 -3.66 6.72
CA ASP A 82 -16.83 -3.16 8.00
C ASP A 82 -15.40 -2.60 7.90
N VAL A 83 -15.19 -1.68 6.94
CA VAL A 83 -13.92 -0.95 6.83
C VAL A 83 -13.72 -0.11 8.08
N ARG A 84 -12.61 -0.33 8.79
CA ARG A 84 -12.21 0.41 9.99
C ARG A 84 -10.82 1.02 9.80
N THR A 85 -10.74 2.33 9.70
CA THR A 85 -9.49 3.03 9.41
C THR A 85 -9.42 4.42 10.03
N ARG A 86 -8.23 4.95 10.30
CA ARG A 86 -8.07 6.35 10.70
C ARG A 86 -8.10 7.24 9.46
N GLY A 87 -7.28 6.95 8.45
CA GLY A 87 -7.27 7.62 7.15
C GLY A 87 -7.85 6.76 6.04
N LEU A 88 -8.85 7.26 5.30
CA LEU A 88 -9.30 6.64 4.06
C LEU A 88 -8.71 7.40 2.87
N LEU A 89 -7.74 6.81 2.18
CA LEU A 89 -7.26 7.30 0.89
C LEU A 89 -8.04 6.61 -0.22
N TRP A 90 -9.01 7.31 -0.79
CA TRP A 90 -9.94 6.72 -1.75
C TRP A 90 -9.70 7.25 -3.16
N LEU A 91 -9.34 6.35 -4.07
CA LEU A 91 -9.19 6.68 -5.48
C LEU A 91 -10.55 7.07 -6.07
N HIS A 92 -10.74 8.34 -6.39
CA HIS A 92 -11.99 8.86 -6.92
C HIS A 92 -11.80 10.15 -7.74
N THR A 93 -12.60 10.31 -8.79
CA THR A 93 -12.66 11.50 -9.64
C THR A 93 -13.67 12.55 -9.18
N ARG A 94 -14.36 12.33 -8.05
CA ARG A 94 -15.42 13.23 -7.56
C ARG A 94 -14.85 14.06 -6.42
N PRO A 95 -15.37 15.27 -6.18
CA PRO A 95 -14.92 16.10 -5.06
C PRO A 95 -15.23 15.43 -3.72
N LEU A 96 -14.46 15.79 -2.68
CA LEU A 96 -14.54 15.18 -1.35
C LEU A 96 -15.95 15.20 -0.76
N TRP A 97 -16.71 16.29 -0.94
CA TRP A 97 -18.07 16.39 -0.41
C TRP A 97 -19.01 15.31 -0.98
N VAL A 98 -18.90 14.97 -2.27
CA VAL A 98 -19.66 13.87 -2.89
C VAL A 98 -19.23 12.53 -2.30
N MET A 99 -17.94 12.37 -2.01
CA MET A 99 -17.41 11.14 -1.41
C MET A 99 -17.90 10.96 0.04
N HIS A 100 -17.95 12.05 0.82
CA HIS A 100 -18.56 12.06 2.15
C HIS A 100 -20.03 11.64 2.10
N LEU A 101 -20.83 12.22 1.19
CA LEU A 101 -22.24 11.81 1.01
C LEU A 101 -22.37 10.32 0.68
N LYS A 102 -21.49 9.78 -0.18
CA LYS A 102 -21.47 8.34 -0.48
C LYS A 102 -21.13 7.46 0.72
N LEU A 103 -20.28 7.95 1.63
CA LEU A 103 -19.88 7.22 2.83
C LEU A 103 -20.95 7.30 3.92
N LEU A 104 -21.77 8.35 3.97
CA LEU A 104 -22.96 8.39 4.85
C LEU A 104 -23.94 7.25 4.55
N MET A 105 -24.02 6.82 3.29
CA MET A 105 -24.82 5.66 2.87
C MET A 105 -24.16 4.31 3.19
N LYS A 106 -23.06 4.30 3.96
CA LYS A 106 -22.28 3.10 4.31
C LYS A 106 -22.04 3.04 5.82
N PRO A 107 -23.06 2.70 6.62
CA PRO A 107 -23.03 2.85 8.08
C PRO A 107 -21.95 2.01 8.76
N SER A 108 -21.54 0.88 8.16
CA SER A 108 -20.47 0.02 8.66
C SER A 108 -19.06 0.59 8.45
N VAL A 109 -18.89 1.58 7.57
CA VAL A 109 -17.58 2.15 7.25
C VAL A 109 -17.21 3.19 8.30
N ARG A 110 -16.19 2.90 9.10
CA ARG A 110 -15.66 3.79 10.13
C ARG A 110 -14.33 4.40 9.66
N TYR A 111 -14.31 5.71 9.51
CA TYR A 111 -13.13 6.48 9.13
C TYR A 111 -13.05 7.79 9.92
N ARG A 112 -11.83 8.25 10.25
CA ARG A 112 -11.62 9.55 10.92
C ARG A 112 -11.39 10.67 9.92
N SER A 113 -10.65 10.41 8.85
CA SER A 113 -10.31 11.40 7.84
C SER A 113 -10.33 10.82 6.43
N LEU A 114 -10.75 11.61 5.44
CA LEU A 114 -10.87 11.21 4.05
C LEU A 114 -9.92 12.05 3.18
N MET A 115 -9.15 11.36 2.33
CA MET A 115 -8.38 11.99 1.26
C MET A 115 -8.73 11.36 -0.08
N ARG A 116 -8.74 12.19 -1.11
CA ARG A 116 -8.95 11.79 -2.49
C ARG A 116 -7.61 11.67 -3.17
N ALA A 117 -7.44 10.62 -3.95
CA ALA A 117 -6.45 10.58 -5.02
C ALA A 117 -7.13 10.19 -6.34
N THR A 118 -6.56 10.51 -7.49
CA THR A 118 -7.03 10.05 -8.79
C THR A 118 -6.21 8.87 -9.30
N LYS A 119 -6.69 8.26 -10.39
CA LYS A 119 -5.90 7.25 -11.09
C LYS A 119 -4.64 7.90 -11.68
N GLU A 120 -4.77 9.09 -12.24
CA GLU A 120 -3.70 9.84 -12.88
C GLU A 120 -2.62 10.23 -11.86
N GLU A 121 -3.01 10.70 -10.68
CA GLU A 121 -2.11 11.01 -9.57
C GLU A 121 -1.38 9.74 -9.09
N ARG A 122 -2.10 8.61 -8.96
CA ARG A 122 -1.51 7.31 -8.61
C ARG A 122 -0.45 6.89 -9.64
N GLU A 123 -0.78 6.90 -10.93
CA GLU A 123 0.17 6.48 -11.97
C GLU A 123 1.38 7.43 -12.02
N ALA A 124 1.18 8.74 -11.85
CA ALA A 124 2.27 9.70 -11.83
C ALA A 124 3.22 9.49 -10.63
N ILE A 125 2.70 9.04 -9.49
CA ILE A 125 3.53 8.65 -8.34
C ILE A 125 4.35 7.40 -8.66
N VAL A 126 3.73 6.36 -9.26
CA VAL A 126 4.44 5.15 -9.67
C VAL A 126 5.55 5.47 -10.67
N GLU A 127 5.24 6.28 -11.68
CA GLU A 127 6.19 6.75 -12.68
C GLU A 127 7.35 7.53 -12.04
N HIS A 128 7.06 8.43 -11.10
CA HIS A 128 8.09 9.17 -10.37
C HIS A 128 9.03 8.27 -9.56
N MET A 129 8.50 7.21 -8.95
CA MET A 129 9.29 6.29 -8.14
C MET A 129 10.15 5.33 -8.96
N CYS A 130 9.72 4.97 -10.18
CA CYS A 130 10.34 3.89 -10.95
C CYS A 130 10.97 4.33 -12.28
N GLY A 131 10.81 5.59 -12.67
CA GLY A 131 11.29 6.11 -13.96
C GLY A 131 10.39 5.75 -15.15
N GLY A 132 9.13 5.40 -14.89
CA GLY A 132 8.16 4.94 -15.90
C GLY A 132 8.12 3.43 -16.10
N MET A 133 7.15 2.98 -16.90
CA MET A 133 6.95 1.58 -17.25
C MET A 133 7.17 1.40 -18.75
N PRO A 134 8.10 0.52 -19.18
CA PRO A 134 8.28 0.19 -20.58
C PRO A 134 6.97 -0.38 -21.17
N LYS A 135 6.69 -0.05 -22.44
CA LYS A 135 5.42 -0.42 -23.12
C LYS A 135 5.28 -1.92 -23.36
N ASP A 136 6.39 -2.65 -23.32
CA ASP A 136 6.52 -4.09 -23.50
C ASP A 136 6.36 -4.90 -22.20
N ILE A 137 6.22 -4.23 -21.05
CA ILE A 137 6.01 -4.90 -19.76
C ILE A 137 4.52 -5.06 -19.47
N GLY A 138 4.07 -6.31 -19.48
CA GLY A 138 2.71 -6.71 -19.11
C GLY A 138 1.64 -6.22 -20.09
N GLU A 139 0.37 -6.49 -19.77
CA GLU A 139 -0.76 -6.24 -20.68
C GLU A 139 -1.55 -4.99 -20.29
N THR A 140 -1.43 -4.55 -19.04
CA THR A 140 -2.33 -3.54 -18.47
C THR A 140 -1.69 -2.16 -18.43
N GLY A 141 -0.36 -2.09 -18.46
CA GLY A 141 0.41 -0.84 -18.40
C GLY A 141 0.25 -0.09 -17.07
N HIS A 142 -0.19 -0.78 -16.00
CA HIS A 142 -0.25 -0.24 -14.65
C HIS A 142 -0.07 -1.34 -13.61
N VAL A 143 0.50 -1.00 -12.46
CA VAL A 143 0.69 -1.94 -11.34
C VAL A 143 -0.62 -2.25 -10.60
N THR A 144 -0.58 -3.19 -9.66
CA THR A 144 -1.66 -3.41 -8.69
C THR A 144 -1.70 -2.29 -7.65
N ASN A 145 -2.80 -2.21 -6.88
CA ASN A 145 -2.89 -1.23 -5.80
C ASN A 145 -1.88 -1.50 -4.68
N GLY A 146 -1.42 -2.74 -4.49
CA GLY A 146 -0.43 -3.04 -3.47
C GLY A 146 0.90 -2.35 -3.78
N VAL A 147 1.40 -2.56 -5.00
CA VAL A 147 2.64 -1.93 -5.47
C VAL A 147 2.49 -0.41 -5.59
N ALA A 148 1.33 0.09 -6.03
CA ALA A 148 1.08 1.53 -6.01
C ALA A 148 1.05 2.13 -4.59
N ALA A 149 0.58 1.35 -3.59
CA ALA A 149 0.59 1.79 -2.20
C ALA A 149 2.02 1.84 -1.64
N LEU A 150 2.91 0.90 -2.03
CA LEU A 150 4.35 1.00 -1.77
C LEU A 150 4.93 2.29 -2.36
N CYS A 151 4.71 2.53 -3.66
CA CYS A 151 5.21 3.76 -4.30
C CYS A 151 4.65 5.02 -3.63
N TYR A 152 3.39 5.00 -3.20
CA TYR A 152 2.78 6.10 -2.45
C TYR A 152 3.50 6.32 -1.10
N ALA A 153 3.76 5.26 -0.32
CA ALA A 153 4.44 5.37 0.97
C ALA A 153 5.85 5.97 0.80
N LEU A 154 6.64 5.44 -0.13
CA LEU A 154 7.98 5.97 -0.44
C LEU A 154 7.93 7.41 -0.94
N PHE A 155 6.97 7.74 -1.81
CA PHE A 155 6.78 9.09 -2.29
C PHE A 155 6.38 10.07 -1.18
N MET A 156 5.62 9.61 -0.19
CA MET A 156 5.35 10.42 1.01
C MET A 156 6.62 10.65 1.83
N GLY A 157 7.64 9.80 1.73
CA GLY A 157 8.91 9.92 2.44
C GLY A 157 8.81 9.43 3.88
N VAL A 158 8.14 8.30 4.06
CA VAL A 158 8.09 7.58 5.35
C VAL A 158 9.44 6.92 5.62
N PRO A 159 9.83 6.68 6.89
CA PRO A 159 11.15 6.14 7.23
C PRO A 159 11.50 4.81 6.55
N SER A 160 10.54 3.89 6.47
CA SER A 160 10.67 2.62 5.77
C SER A 160 9.31 2.00 5.49
N VAL A 161 9.29 1.02 4.59
CA VAL A 161 8.09 0.32 4.16
C VAL A 161 8.32 -1.20 4.20
N THR A 162 7.48 -1.91 4.94
CA THR A 162 7.45 -3.38 4.97
C THR A 162 6.20 -3.87 4.25
N LEU A 163 6.36 -4.78 3.30
CA LEU A 163 5.27 -5.44 2.59
C LEU A 163 4.87 -6.73 3.31
N ALA A 164 3.57 -6.91 3.56
CA ALA A 164 2.99 -8.13 4.11
C ALA A 164 1.73 -8.51 3.32
N GLY A 165 1.47 -9.81 3.11
CA GLY A 165 0.35 -10.27 2.29
C GLY A 165 0.54 -9.95 0.80
N PHE A 166 1.77 -10.04 0.31
CA PHE A 166 2.14 -9.89 -1.10
C PHE A 166 2.73 -11.19 -1.64
N SER A 167 2.21 -11.66 -2.78
CA SER A 167 2.78 -12.79 -3.50
C SER A 167 2.72 -12.52 -5.00
N LEU A 168 3.73 -12.95 -5.75
CA LEU A 168 3.72 -12.92 -7.22
C LEU A 168 3.38 -14.29 -7.83
N THR A 169 3.44 -15.35 -7.02
CA THR A 169 3.28 -16.75 -7.43
C THR A 169 1.92 -17.31 -7.04
N VAL A 170 1.31 -16.81 -5.95
CA VAL A 170 -0.01 -17.26 -5.50
C VAL A 170 -1.09 -16.60 -6.36
N MET A 171 -1.73 -17.43 -7.18
CA MET A 171 -2.90 -17.09 -7.97
C MET A 171 -4.13 -16.98 -7.04
N GLY A 172 -4.40 -15.79 -6.52
CA GLY A 172 -5.62 -15.53 -5.76
C GLY A 172 -5.53 -14.35 -4.81
N HIS A 173 -6.64 -13.65 -4.62
CA HIS A 173 -6.86 -12.85 -3.42
C HIS A 173 -7.29 -13.82 -2.30
N SER A 174 -6.91 -13.56 -1.05
CA SER A 174 -7.35 -14.27 0.18
C SER A 174 -8.87 -14.48 0.32
N TYR A 175 -9.67 -13.91 -0.57
CA TYR A 175 -11.14 -13.94 -0.57
C TYR A 175 -11.78 -14.43 -1.87
N ASN A 176 -11.02 -14.91 -2.85
CA ASN A 176 -11.59 -15.34 -4.13
C ASN A 176 -11.37 -16.83 -4.39
N GLU A 177 -12.43 -17.63 -4.20
CA GLU A 177 -12.61 -18.93 -4.87
C GLU A 177 -12.84 -18.76 -6.39
N ASN A 178 -13.16 -17.53 -6.83
CA ASN A 178 -13.27 -17.18 -8.25
C ASN A 178 -11.88 -16.90 -8.82
N GLY A 179 -11.30 -17.90 -9.49
CA GLY A 179 -9.98 -17.94 -10.14
C GLY A 179 -9.69 -16.86 -11.19
N ASN A 180 -9.84 -15.58 -10.83
CA ASN A 180 -9.38 -14.46 -11.61
C ASN A 180 -7.85 -14.45 -11.59
N THR A 181 -7.26 -14.84 -12.70
CA THR A 181 -5.83 -14.74 -12.98
C THR A 181 -5.36 -13.31 -12.75
N ARG A 182 -4.30 -13.15 -11.95
CA ARG A 182 -3.70 -11.84 -11.70
C ARG A 182 -3.00 -11.39 -12.97
N ARG A 183 -3.58 -10.42 -13.68
CA ARG A 183 -3.09 -9.92 -14.98
C ARG A 183 -1.87 -8.99 -14.90
N GLN A 184 -1.50 -8.56 -13.69
CA GLN A 184 -0.54 -7.47 -13.48
C GLN A 184 0.80 -7.96 -12.88
N ILE A 185 1.11 -9.27 -13.03
CA ILE A 185 2.29 -9.88 -12.39
C ILE A 185 3.57 -9.26 -12.97
N ALA A 186 3.65 -9.10 -14.29
CA ALA A 186 4.83 -8.55 -14.97
C ALA A 186 5.08 -7.08 -14.55
N GLU A 187 4.04 -6.26 -14.53
CA GLU A 187 4.09 -4.87 -14.12
C GLU A 187 4.54 -4.71 -12.65
N ASP A 188 3.97 -5.53 -11.76
CA ASP A 188 4.34 -5.53 -10.34
C ASP A 188 5.78 -5.97 -10.15
N ALA A 189 6.20 -7.06 -10.81
CA ALA A 189 7.56 -7.57 -10.74
C ALA A 189 8.59 -6.54 -11.23
N TYR A 190 8.29 -5.84 -12.32
CA TYR A 190 9.15 -4.78 -12.84
C TYR A 190 9.37 -3.67 -11.80
N VAL A 191 8.28 -3.10 -11.25
CA VAL A 191 8.38 -2.03 -10.26
C VAL A 191 9.08 -2.50 -9.00
N LEU A 192 8.74 -3.68 -8.48
CA LEU A 192 9.39 -4.22 -7.29
C LEU A 192 10.88 -4.49 -7.54
N SER A 193 11.28 -4.92 -8.73
CA SER A 193 12.69 -5.11 -9.09
C SER A 193 13.49 -3.80 -9.05
N LYS A 194 12.87 -2.67 -9.41
CA LYS A 194 13.48 -1.34 -9.33
C LYS A 194 13.63 -0.83 -7.91
N LEU A 195 12.79 -1.31 -6.99
CA LEU A 195 12.77 -0.88 -5.60
C LEU A 195 13.48 -1.85 -4.66
N ARG A 196 13.91 -3.03 -5.13
CA ARG A 196 14.48 -4.10 -4.30
C ARG A 196 15.77 -3.73 -3.58
N GLU A 197 16.59 -2.87 -4.19
CA GLU A 197 17.89 -2.44 -3.67
C GLU A 197 17.78 -1.25 -2.72
N ARG A 198 16.56 -0.73 -2.52
CA ARG A 198 16.36 0.37 -1.58
C ARG A 198 16.54 -0.12 -0.13
N PRO A 199 17.30 0.61 0.69
CA PRO A 199 17.54 0.22 2.09
C PRO A 199 16.29 0.35 2.98
N ASP A 200 15.28 1.09 2.51
CA ASP A 200 14.05 1.40 3.24
C ASP A 200 12.85 0.55 2.78
N VAL A 201 13.07 -0.53 2.01
CA VAL A 201 12.01 -1.43 1.51
C VAL A 201 12.27 -2.87 1.97
N PHE A 202 11.29 -3.44 2.65
CA PHE A 202 11.36 -4.77 3.24
C PHE A 202 10.11 -5.61 2.91
N THR A 203 10.19 -6.92 3.14
CA THR A 203 9.05 -7.83 3.06
C THR A 203 9.06 -8.83 4.20
N THR A 204 7.90 -9.16 4.76
CA THR A 204 7.74 -10.31 5.66
C THR A 204 7.43 -11.60 4.91
N GLU A 205 7.24 -11.52 3.59
CA GLU A 205 6.91 -12.65 2.75
C GLU A 205 8.17 -13.26 2.13
N GLU A 206 8.58 -14.43 2.61
CA GLU A 206 9.76 -15.17 2.12
C GLU A 206 9.67 -15.43 0.61
N GLY A 207 8.49 -15.84 0.11
CA GLY A 207 8.29 -16.09 -1.33
C GLY A 207 8.46 -14.84 -2.19
N LEU A 208 8.13 -13.65 -1.66
CA LEU A 208 8.38 -12.39 -2.37
C LEU A 208 9.88 -12.04 -2.37
N SER A 209 10.55 -12.25 -1.23
CA SER A 209 12.00 -12.07 -1.10
C SER A 209 12.74 -12.98 -2.08
N ALA A 210 12.41 -14.27 -2.12
CA ALA A 210 13.04 -15.24 -3.00
C ALA A 210 12.83 -14.94 -4.49
N SER A 211 11.67 -14.40 -4.87
CA SER A 211 11.33 -14.15 -6.28
C SER A 211 11.89 -12.83 -6.82
N ILE A 212 11.92 -11.76 -6.02
CA ILE A 212 12.33 -10.42 -6.48
C ILE A 212 13.66 -9.96 -5.89
N GLY A 213 14.05 -10.49 -4.72
CA GLY A 213 15.23 -10.06 -3.97
C GLY A 213 14.98 -8.88 -3.04
N ILE A 214 13.73 -8.58 -2.67
CA ILE A 214 13.44 -7.61 -1.60
C ILE A 214 13.92 -8.20 -0.27
N ARG A 215 14.61 -7.40 0.55
CA ARG A 215 15.14 -7.84 1.85
C ARG A 215 14.02 -8.41 2.75
N HIS A 216 14.13 -9.68 3.09
CA HIS A 216 13.24 -10.34 4.03
C HIS A 216 13.51 -9.88 5.47
N VAL A 217 12.45 -9.64 6.23
CA VAL A 217 12.52 -9.33 7.66
C VAL A 217 11.50 -10.17 8.43
N SER A 218 11.93 -10.67 9.58
CA SER A 218 11.14 -11.52 10.46
C SER A 218 10.81 -10.83 11.78
N ARG A 219 11.60 -9.82 12.15
CA ARG A 219 11.51 -9.06 13.39
C ARG A 219 11.85 -7.59 13.16
N LEU A 220 11.53 -6.75 14.13
CA LEU A 220 11.76 -5.31 14.07
C LEU A 220 13.26 -4.96 14.04
N GLU A 221 14.10 -5.75 14.70
CA GLU A 221 15.56 -5.54 14.72
C GLU A 221 16.14 -5.59 13.30
N ASP A 222 15.65 -6.50 12.46
CA ASP A 222 16.09 -6.65 11.07
C ASP A 222 15.92 -5.34 10.25
N ILE A 223 14.89 -4.53 10.59
CA ILE A 223 14.62 -3.23 9.96
C ILE A 223 15.55 -2.14 10.53
N ARG A 224 15.84 -2.20 11.84
CA ARG A 224 16.69 -1.22 12.53
C ARG A 224 18.16 -1.37 12.14
N ASP A 225 18.66 -2.60 12.11
CA ASP A 225 20.05 -2.91 11.77
C ASP A 225 20.38 -2.55 10.32
N ALA A 226 19.42 -2.81 9.41
CA ALA A 226 19.44 -2.32 8.05
C ALA A 226 19.57 -0.80 7.96
N SER A 227 18.79 -0.07 8.76
CA SER A 227 18.77 1.39 8.74
C SER A 227 20.02 2.03 9.34
N MET A 228 20.81 1.29 10.13
CA MET A 228 22.07 1.77 10.73
C MET A 228 23.26 1.49 9.80
N THR A 229 23.36 0.29 9.24
CA THR A 229 24.44 -0.09 8.31
C THR A 229 24.51 0.86 7.11
N ASP A 230 23.35 1.32 6.61
CA ASP A 230 23.27 2.22 5.46
C ASP A 230 23.45 3.72 5.82
N ARG A 231 23.60 4.09 7.11
CA ARG A 231 23.96 5.45 7.55
C ARG A 231 25.47 5.63 7.76
N GLU A 232 26.21 4.53 7.86
CA GLU A 232 27.65 4.52 8.08
C GLU A 232 28.46 4.30 6.78
N ALA A 233 27.79 4.02 5.66
CA ALA A 233 28.35 3.86 4.32
C ALA A 233 28.16 5.12 3.45
#